data_AF-A0A7Y6E9E5-F1
#
_entry.id   AF-A0A7Y6E9E5-F1
#
_cell.length_a   1.000
_cell.length_b   1.000
_cell.length_c   1.000
_cell.angle_alpha   90.00
_cell.angle_beta   90.00
_cell.angle_gamma   90.00
#
_symmetry.space_group_name_H-M   'P 1'
#
loop_
_entity.id
_entity.type
_entity.pdbx_description
1 polymer ?
#
loop_
_entity_poly.entity_id
_entity_poly.type
_entity_poly.pdbx_seq_one_letter_code
_entity_poly.pdbx_strand_id
1 'polypeptide(L)'
;MDTLEGTAWSVLPNWASEGWDAGAWPYIIFAVARTRDRNGELFGYGTYVEGDTSAYWFRSQDACFEAVTAEVFFHWASGQSDGPDNLPATAAELSEPDRKPYPGWRD
;
A
#
# COMPACT_ATOMS: atom_id res chain seq x y z
N MET A 1 -0.01 -4.93 15.14
CA MET A 1 1.31 -5.55 14.89
C MET A 1 1.30 -6.98 15.41
N ASP A 2 0.95 -7.21 16.68
CA ASP A 2 0.85 -8.57 17.28
C ASP A 2 -0.06 -9.55 16.52
N THR A 3 -1.07 -9.07 15.79
CA THR A 3 -1.98 -9.91 15.00
C THR A 3 -1.43 -10.36 13.64
N LEU A 4 -0.37 -9.72 13.12
CA LEU A 4 0.25 -10.11 11.85
C LEU A 4 1.52 -10.96 12.05
N GLU A 5 2.03 -11.02 13.28
CA GLU A 5 3.19 -11.84 13.62
C GLU A 5 2.94 -13.32 13.24
N GLY A 6 3.91 -13.93 12.56
CA GLY A 6 3.80 -15.31 12.07
C GLY A 6 2.90 -15.50 10.84
N THR A 7 2.36 -14.43 10.26
CA THR A 7 1.65 -14.47 8.98
C THR A 7 2.55 -14.05 7.82
N ALA A 8 2.07 -14.17 6.57
CA ALA A 8 2.76 -13.66 5.38
C ALA A 8 2.55 -12.15 5.15
N TRP A 9 1.85 -11.47 6.06
CA TRP A 9 1.50 -10.06 5.94
C TRP A 9 2.43 -9.18 6.76
N SER A 10 2.93 -8.13 6.12
CA SER A 10 3.74 -7.08 6.75
C SER A 10 3.02 -5.76 6.64
N VAL A 11 3.07 -4.95 7.70
CA VAL A 11 2.54 -3.59 7.68
C VAL A 11 3.29 -2.76 6.66
N LEU A 12 2.54 -1.98 5.89
CA LEU A 12 3.05 -0.97 4.96
C LEU A 12 2.75 0.43 5.54
N PRO A 13 3.70 1.05 6.25
CA PRO A 13 3.47 2.36 6.87
C PRO A 13 3.66 3.51 5.87
N ASN A 14 4.53 3.31 4.87
CA ASN A 14 4.92 4.35 3.93
C ASN A 14 4.94 3.83 2.49
N TRP A 15 4.78 4.76 1.57
CA TRP A 15 4.77 4.52 0.13
C TRP A 15 5.58 5.56 -0.60
N ALA A 16 5.86 5.28 -1.89
CA ALA A 16 6.50 6.19 -2.82
C ALA A 16 7.93 6.61 -2.43
N SER A 17 8.57 7.42 -3.26
CA SER A 17 10.03 7.61 -3.22
C SER A 17 10.56 8.27 -1.95
N GLU A 18 9.78 9.15 -1.34
CA GLU A 18 10.13 9.89 -0.12
C GLU A 18 9.55 9.25 1.16
N GLY A 19 8.77 8.18 1.04
CA GLY A 19 8.21 7.48 2.20
C GLY A 19 7.06 8.22 2.88
N TRP A 20 6.19 8.86 2.09
CA TRP A 20 4.95 9.47 2.57
C TRP A 20 4.00 8.44 3.18
N ASP A 21 3.07 8.90 4.01
CA ASP A 21 2.19 8.02 4.78
C ASP A 21 1.26 7.23 3.86
N ALA A 22 1.34 5.89 3.92
CA ALA A 22 0.42 5.05 3.15
C ALA A 22 -1.02 5.17 3.66
N GLY A 23 -1.20 5.47 4.95
CA GLY A 23 -2.49 5.68 5.61
C GLY A 23 -2.31 6.42 6.93
N ALA A 24 -3.41 6.75 7.59
CA ALA A 24 -3.41 7.45 8.88
C ALA A 24 -3.71 6.52 10.05
N TRP A 25 -2.68 6.18 10.81
CA TRP A 25 -2.81 5.37 12.00
C TRP A 25 -3.59 6.10 13.11
N PRO A 26 -4.45 5.41 13.88
CA PRO A 26 -4.76 3.98 13.84
C PRO A 26 -5.95 3.61 12.92
N TYR A 27 -6.49 4.57 12.16
CA TYR A 27 -7.78 4.42 11.46
C TYR A 27 -7.64 3.80 10.07
N ILE A 28 -6.56 4.11 9.36
CA ILE A 28 -6.27 3.62 8.01
C ILE A 28 -4.89 2.96 8.04
N ILE A 29 -4.85 1.64 7.89
CA ILE A 29 -3.62 0.85 7.95
C ILE A 29 -3.53 -0.02 6.71
N PHE A 30 -2.36 0.01 6.06
CA PHE A 30 -2.05 -0.87 4.95
C PHE A 30 -1.16 -2.03 5.41
N ALA A 31 -1.37 -3.18 4.78
CA ALA A 31 -0.48 -4.32 4.86
C ALA A 31 -0.28 -4.90 3.46
N VAL A 32 0.87 -5.52 3.22
CA VAL A 32 1.19 -6.23 1.98
C VAL A 32 1.67 -7.63 2.30
N ALA A 33 1.50 -8.53 1.33
CA ALA A 33 1.92 -9.91 1.46
C ALA A 33 2.48 -10.44 0.14
N ARG A 34 3.43 -11.37 0.24
CA ARG A 34 3.87 -12.20 -0.87
C ARG A 34 3.74 -13.66 -0.49
N THR A 35 3.02 -14.43 -1.30
CA THR A 35 2.86 -15.87 -1.11
C THR A 35 2.89 -16.59 -2.45
N ARG A 36 2.75 -17.92 -2.43
CA ARG A 36 2.76 -18.77 -3.61
C ARG A 36 1.67 -19.82 -3.52
N ASP A 37 0.97 -20.05 -4.63
CA ASP A 37 0.07 -21.18 -4.81
C ASP A 37 0.53 -22.08 -5.97
N ARG A 38 -0.28 -23.08 -6.33
CA ARG A 38 0.02 -24.01 -7.43
C ARG A 38 0.20 -23.33 -8.79
N ASN A 39 -0.29 -22.11 -8.96
CA ASN A 39 -0.22 -21.34 -10.20
C ASN A 39 0.92 -20.30 -10.19
N GLY A 40 1.72 -20.23 -9.11
CA GLY A 40 2.84 -19.32 -9.00
C GLY A 40 2.66 -18.28 -7.90
N GLU A 41 3.32 -17.13 -8.07
CA GLU A 41 3.35 -16.07 -7.07
C GLU A 41 2.00 -15.35 -6.95
N LEU A 42 1.75 -14.87 -5.74
CA LEU A 42 0.61 -14.05 -5.36
C LEU A 42 1.13 -12.86 -4.57
N PHE A 43 0.73 -11.67 -5.01
CA PHE A 43 1.05 -10.40 -4.36
C PHE A 43 -0.25 -9.85 -3.79
N GLY A 44 -0.27 -9.58 -2.49
CA GLY A 44 -1.44 -9.09 -1.79
C GLY A 44 -1.22 -7.71 -1.21
N TYR A 45 -2.29 -6.92 -1.17
CA TYR A 45 -2.40 -5.80 -0.26
C TYR A 45 -3.72 -5.88 0.50
N GLY A 46 -3.72 -5.38 1.71
CA GLY A 46 -4.88 -5.34 2.58
C GLY A 46 -4.97 -4.00 3.26
N THR A 47 -6.20 -3.62 3.57
CA THR A 47 -6.52 -2.38 4.27
C THR A 47 -7.29 -2.71 5.53
N TYR A 48 -7.04 -1.91 6.56
CA TYR A 48 -7.95 -1.70 7.67
C TYR A 48 -8.38 -0.24 7.60
N VAL A 49 -9.67 0.03 7.50
CA VAL A 49 -10.25 1.39 7.45
C VAL A 49 -11.40 1.46 8.44
N GLU A 50 -11.19 2.19 9.53
CA GLU A 50 -12.20 2.48 10.57
C GLU A 50 -12.93 1.25 11.13
N GLY A 51 -12.28 0.08 11.13
CA GLY A 51 -12.85 -1.18 11.63
C GLY A 51 -13.09 -2.23 10.56
N ASP A 52 -13.15 -1.84 9.29
CA ASP A 52 -13.35 -2.75 8.16
C ASP A 52 -12.01 -3.23 7.60
N THR A 53 -11.90 -4.53 7.33
CA THR A 53 -10.71 -5.13 6.72
C THR A 53 -10.99 -5.68 5.34
N SER A 54 -10.16 -5.33 4.36
CA SER A 54 -10.20 -5.87 3.00
C SER A 54 -8.84 -6.46 2.61
N ALA A 55 -8.85 -7.46 1.73
CA ALA A 55 -7.64 -8.05 1.17
C ALA A 55 -7.83 -8.35 -0.32
N TYR A 56 -6.82 -7.99 -1.11
CA TYR A 56 -6.81 -8.10 -2.56
C TYR A 56 -5.57 -8.85 -3.00
N TRP A 57 -5.70 -9.69 -4.02
CA TRP A 57 -4.61 -10.55 -4.51
C TRP A 57 -4.42 -10.42 -6.02
N PHE A 58 -3.17 -10.33 -6.43
CA PHE A 58 -2.76 -10.09 -7.81
C PHE A 58 -1.73 -11.13 -8.26
N ARG A 59 -1.72 -11.41 -9.56
CA ARG A 59 -0.73 -12.31 -10.21
C ARG A 59 0.50 -11.58 -10.73
N SER A 60 0.49 -10.25 -10.71
CA SER A 60 1.61 -9.39 -11.07
C SER A 60 1.91 -8.47 -9.90
N GLN A 61 3.20 -8.32 -9.58
CA GLN A 61 3.66 -7.36 -8.58
C GLN A 61 3.30 -5.93 -8.99
N ASP A 62 3.52 -5.59 -10.26
CA ASP A 62 3.19 -4.26 -10.79
C ASP A 62 1.69 -3.98 -10.65
N ALA A 63 0.82 -4.95 -10.94
CA ALA A 63 -0.62 -4.77 -10.76
C ALA A 63 -1.02 -4.55 -9.29
N CYS A 64 -0.32 -5.20 -8.35
CA CYS A 64 -0.50 -4.94 -6.93
C CYS A 64 -0.05 -3.52 -6.57
N PHE A 65 1.11 -3.08 -7.07
CA PHE A 65 1.63 -1.73 -6.82
C PHE A 65 0.75 -0.64 -7.40
N GLU A 66 0.16 -0.83 -8.59
CA GLU A 66 -0.83 0.10 -9.13
C GLU A 66 -2.06 0.21 -8.22
N ALA A 67 -2.55 -0.91 -7.71
CA ALA A 67 -3.72 -0.92 -6.83
C ALA A 67 -3.41 -0.27 -5.46
N VAL A 68 -2.26 -0.56 -4.86
CA VAL A 68 -1.80 0.10 -3.64
C VAL A 68 -1.64 1.60 -3.87
N THR A 69 -1.01 1.99 -4.98
CA THR A 69 -0.81 3.41 -5.31
C THR A 69 -2.13 4.14 -5.47
N ALA A 70 -3.12 3.53 -6.13
CA ALA A 70 -4.43 4.14 -6.30
C ALA A 70 -5.14 4.40 -4.96
N GLU A 71 -5.09 3.44 -4.04
CA GLU A 71 -5.73 3.56 -2.73
C GLU A 71 -4.98 4.56 -1.82
N VAL A 72 -3.65 4.49 -1.76
CA VAL A 72 -2.81 5.44 -1.02
C VAL A 72 -3.02 6.86 -1.55
N PHE A 73 -3.02 7.03 -2.87
CA PHE A 73 -3.30 8.33 -3.50
C PHE A 73 -4.68 8.87 -3.13
N PHE A 74 -5.70 8.02 -3.07
CA PHE A 74 -7.03 8.43 -2.65
C PHE A 74 -7.03 9.01 -1.23
N HIS A 75 -6.27 8.42 -0.31
CA HIS A 75 -6.13 8.95 1.06
C HIS A 75 -5.35 10.26 1.11
N TRP A 76 -4.29 10.41 0.30
CA TRP A 76 -3.59 11.71 0.16
C TRP A 76 -4.51 12.79 -0.40
N ALA A 77 -5.20 12.50 -1.51
CA ALA A 77 -6.06 13.46 -2.20
C ALA A 77 -7.27 13.89 -1.37
N SER A 78 -7.75 13.03 -0.46
CA SER A 78 -8.82 13.33 0.48
C SER A 78 -8.34 14.02 1.77
N GLY A 79 -7.03 14.23 1.92
CA GLY A 79 -6.43 14.80 3.13
C GLY A 79 -6.56 13.91 4.35
N GLN A 80 -6.73 12.60 4.14
CA GLN A 80 -6.83 11.61 5.22
C GLN A 80 -5.45 11.10 5.66
N SER A 81 -4.41 11.22 4.83
CA SER A 81 -3.02 10.91 5.18
C SER A 81 -2.07 11.94 4.58
N ASP A 82 -0.85 12.03 5.14
CA ASP A 82 0.16 12.99 4.73
C ASP A 82 0.88 12.52 3.47
N GLY A 83 0.56 13.17 2.35
CA GLY A 83 1.14 12.93 1.03
C GLY A 83 2.07 14.05 0.55
N PRO A 84 2.52 13.99 -0.72
CA PRO A 84 3.29 15.06 -1.35
C PRO A 84 2.55 16.41 -1.37
N ASP A 85 3.28 17.52 -1.14
CA ASP A 85 2.73 18.89 -1.20
C ASP A 85 2.10 19.23 -2.56
N ASN A 86 2.67 18.69 -3.65
CA ASN A 86 2.23 18.93 -5.02
C ASN A 86 1.65 17.65 -5.63
N LEU A 87 0.59 17.14 -5.00
CA LEU A 87 -0.10 15.95 -5.50
C LEU A 87 -0.76 16.25 -6.87
N PRO A 88 -0.55 15.40 -7.90
CA PRO A 88 -1.20 15.58 -9.19
C PRO A 88 -2.71 15.31 -9.12
N ALA A 89 -3.42 15.53 -10.22
CA ALA A 89 -4.87 15.32 -10.27
C ALA A 89 -5.25 13.83 -10.19
N THR A 90 -4.38 12.94 -10.67
CA THR A 90 -4.63 11.49 -10.69
C THR A 90 -3.38 10.69 -10.29
N ALA A 91 -3.59 9.50 -9.72
CA ALA A 91 -2.51 8.57 -9.38
C ALA A 91 -1.64 8.16 -10.58
N ALA A 92 -2.22 8.12 -11.79
CA ALA A 92 -1.50 7.75 -13.00
C ALA A 92 -0.44 8.77 -13.43
N GLU A 93 -0.59 10.02 -12.99
CA GLU A 93 0.34 11.13 -13.26
C GLU A 93 1.50 11.18 -12.25
N LEU A 94 1.48 10.36 -11.20
CA LEU A 94 2.63 10.20 -10.31
C LEU A 94 3.83 9.71 -11.10
N SER A 95 5.02 10.17 -10.68
CA SER A 95 6.26 9.68 -11.23
C SER A 95 6.41 8.17 -10.98
N GLU A 96 7.13 7.46 -11.84
CA GLU A 96 7.35 6.02 -11.66
C GLU A 96 7.87 5.64 -10.26
N PRO A 97 8.85 6.34 -9.65
CA PRO A 97 9.30 5.99 -8.30
C PRO A 97 8.26 6.26 -7.21
N ASP A 98 7.26 7.12 -7.46
CA ASP A 98 6.17 7.38 -6.52
C ASP A 98 5.02 6.37 -6.64
N ARG A 99 5.08 5.47 -7.62
CA ARG A 99 4.12 4.38 -7.83
C ARG A 99 4.63 3.04 -7.30
N LYS A 100 5.65 3.07 -6.46
CA LYS A 100 6.37 1.89 -5.95
C LYS A 100 6.54 2.00 -4.43
N PRO A 101 6.83 0.88 -3.74
CA PRO A 101 7.15 0.92 -2.31
C PRO A 101 8.34 1.83 -2.02
N TYR A 102 8.30 2.47 -0.85
CA TYR A 102 9.42 3.27 -0.38
C TYR A 102 10.69 2.43 -0.28
N PRO A 103 11.82 2.82 -0.91
CA PRO A 103 13.04 2.01 -0.89
C PRO A 103 13.62 1.75 0.51
N GLY A 104 13.30 2.61 1.48
CA GLY A 104 13.69 2.45 2.88
C GLY A 104 12.80 1.50 3.68
N TRP A 105 11.64 1.09 3.13
CA TRP A 105 10.78 0.08 3.73
C TRP A 105 11.40 -1.31 3.54
N ARG A 106 11.42 -2.10 4.61
CA ARG A 106 11.89 -3.48 4.62
C ARG A 106 10.81 -4.34 5.27
N ASP A 107 10.32 -5.34 4.56
CA ASP A 107 9.50 -6.42 5.13
C ASP A 107 10.35 -7.51 5.81
#